data_AF-A0A093QT87-F1
#
_entry.id   AF-A0A093QT87-F1
#
_cell.length_a   1.000
_cell.length_b   1.000
_cell.length_c   1.000
_cell.angle_alpha   90.00
_cell.angle_beta   90.00
_cell.angle_gamma   90.00
#
_symmetry.space_group_name_H-M   'P 1'
#
loop_
_entity.id
_entity.type
_entity.pdbx_description
1 polymer ?
#
loop_
_entity_poly.entity_id
_entity_poly.type
_entity_poly.pdbx_seq_one_letter_code
_entity_poly.pdbx_strand_id
1 'polypeptide(L)' 'GRFRLDTRKKFFTLRVVRHWNRLPREAVCALCLEVFKARLDGALSNLV' A
#
# COMPACT_ATOMS: atom_id res chain seq x y z
N GLY A 1 6.96 26.04 7.37
CA GLY A 1 8.16 25.29 6.92
C GLY A 1 7.81 24.05 6.13
N ARG A 2 7.70 24.16 4.79
CA ARG A 2 7.38 23.04 3.88
C ARG A 2 8.47 21.96 3.82
N PHE A 3 9.72 22.33 4.15
CA PHE A 3 10.90 21.46 4.06
C PHE A 3 10.81 20.18 4.92
N ARG A 4 10.22 20.27 6.12
CA ARG A 4 10.10 19.12 7.03
C ARG A 4 9.05 18.10 6.58
N LEU A 5 7.96 18.56 5.97
CA LEU A 5 6.90 17.68 5.47
C LEU A 5 7.35 16.93 4.21
N ASP A 6 8.02 17.61 3.28
CA ASP A 6 8.50 16.99 2.03
C ASP A 6 9.57 15.93 2.31
N THR A 7 10.49 16.22 3.24
CA THR A 7 11.53 15.28 3.69
C THR A 7 10.91 14.03 4.32
N ARG A 8 9.88 14.18 5.17
CA ARG A 8 9.19 13.04 5.80
C ARG A 8 8.44 12.18 4.77
N LYS A 9 7.84 12.82 3.76
CA LYS A 9 7.16 12.12 2.66
C LYS A 9 8.14 11.27 1.85
N LYS A 10 9.28 11.84 1.42
CA LYS A 10 10.33 11.10 0.70
C LYS A 10 10.92 9.96 1.52
N PHE A 11 11.21 10.18 2.80
CA PHE A 11 11.72 9.12 3.68
C PHE A 11 10.74 7.97 3.87
N PHE A 12 9.44 8.29 3.99
CA PHE A 12 8.40 7.29 4.14
C PHE A 12 8.29 6.43 2.87
N THR A 13 8.23 7.04 1.68
CA THR A 13 8.20 6.30 0.42
C THR A 13 9.43 5.41 0.24
N LEU A 14 10.63 5.91 0.55
CA LEU A 14 11.85 5.11 0.44
C LEU A 14 11.93 3.96 1.45
N ARG A 15 11.41 4.13 2.68
CA ARG A 15 11.32 3.04 3.66
C ARG A 15 10.29 2.00 3.25
N VAL A 16 9.14 2.43 2.75
CA VAL A 16 8.09 1.55 2.24
C VAL A 16 8.63 0.76 1.06
N VAL A 17 9.22 1.40 0.05
CA VAL A 17 9.79 0.69 -1.12
C VAL A 17 10.90 -0.30 -0.71
N ARG A 18 11.77 0.06 0.24
CA ARG A 18 12.78 -0.88 0.76
C ARG A 18 12.19 -2.07 1.53
N HIS A 19 11.11 -1.83 2.28
CA HIS A 19 10.42 -2.90 3.00
C HIS A 19 9.66 -3.82 2.03
N TRP A 20 9.08 -3.24 0.98
CA TRP A 20 8.40 -3.97 -0.09
C TRP A 20 9.36 -4.82 -0.93
N ASN A 21 10.58 -4.32 -1.22
CA ASN A 21 11.63 -5.10 -1.90
C ASN A 21 12.20 -6.25 -1.05
N ARG A 22 11.93 -6.27 0.27
CA ARG A 22 12.32 -7.35 1.19
C ARG A 22 11.21 -8.36 1.47
N LEU A 23 9.96 -8.04 1.10
CA LEU A 23 8.85 -8.96 1.23
C LEU A 23 8.89 -9.95 0.05
N PRO A 24 8.62 -11.24 0.27
CA PRO A 24 8.47 -12.18 -0.83
C PRO A 24 7.36 -11.67 -1.76
N ARG A 25 7.62 -11.69 -3.06
CA ARG A 25 6.72 -11.16 -4.09
C ARG A 25 5.34 -11.82 -3.99
N GLU A 26 5.28 -13.09 -3.59
CA GLU A 26 4.03 -13.80 -3.27
C GLU A 26 3.26 -13.16 -2.11
N ALA A 27 3.93 -12.73 -1.05
CA ALA A 27 3.26 -12.10 0.11
C ALA A 27 2.70 -10.71 -0.25
N VAL A 28 3.41 -9.94 -1.08
CA VAL A 28 2.91 -8.66 -1.58
C VAL A 28 1.72 -8.87 -2.51
N CYS A 29 1.80 -9.82 -3.44
CA CYS A 29 0.67 -10.16 -4.30
C CYS A 29 -0.52 -10.69 -3.51
N ALA A 30 -0.32 -11.56 -2.51
CA ALA A 30 -1.38 -12.09 -1.67
C ALA A 30 -2.04 -10.99 -0.82
N LEU A 31 -1.25 -10.12 -0.17
CA LEU A 31 -1.77 -9.01 0.62
C LEU A 31 -2.49 -7.98 -0.25
N CYS A 32 -1.94 -7.65 -1.42
CA CYS A 32 -2.62 -6.78 -2.39
C CYS A 32 -3.90 -7.42 -2.92
N LEU A 33 -3.91 -8.73 -3.19
CA LEU A 33 -5.07 -9.43 -3.73
C LEU A 33 -6.19 -9.58 -2.70
N GLU A 34 -5.89 -9.83 -1.43
CA GLU A 34 -6.86 -9.80 -0.33
C GLU A 34 -7.43 -8.39 -0.13
N VAL A 35 -6.57 -7.37 -0.04
CA VAL A 35 -7.04 -5.99 0.14
C VAL A 35 -7.83 -5.50 -1.08
N PHE A 36 -7.45 -5.92 -2.28
CA PHE A 36 -8.18 -5.60 -3.51
C PHE A 36 -9.51 -6.34 -3.57
N LYS A 37 -9.58 -7.62 -3.16
CA LYS A 37 -10.83 -8.38 -3.02
C LYS A 37 -11.75 -7.76 -1.98
N ALA A 38 -11.27 -7.40 -0.80
CA ALA A 38 -12.08 -6.76 0.24
C ALA A 38 -12.64 -5.40 -0.22
N ARG A 39 -11.85 -4.64 -0.99
CA ARG A 39 -12.32 -3.39 -1.62
C ARG A 39 -13.35 -3.61 -2.71
N LEU A 40 -13.16 -4.62 -3.56
CA LEU A 40 -14.12 -5.00 -4.59
C LEU A 40 -15.41 -5.53 -4.00
N ASP A 41 -15.34 -6.38 -2.98
CA ASP A 41 -16.48 -6.94 -2.27
C ASP A 41 -17.29 -5.83 -1.58
N GLY A 42 -16.62 -4.91 -0.90
CA GLY A 42 -17.25 -3.71 -0.36
C GLY A 42 -17.88 -2.83 -1.44
N ALA A 43 -17.24 -2.64 -2.60
CA ALA A 43 -17.80 -1.85 -3.70
C ALA A 43 -19.00 -2.53 -4.37
N LEU A 44 -18.96 -3.85 -4.56
CA LEU A 44 -20.03 -4.65 -5.14
C LEU A 44 -21.23 -4.76 -4.18
N SER A 45 -20.99 -4.86 -2.88
CA SER A 45 -22.06 -4.85 -1.87
C SER A 45 -22.77 -3.50 -1.78
N ASN A 46 -22.15 -2.41 -2.23
CA ASN A 46 -22.77 -1.08 -2.32
C ASN A 46 -23.52 -0.85 -3.65
N LEU A 47 -23.49 -1.83 -4.58
CA LEU A 47 -24.18 -1.78 -5.86
C LEU A 47 -25.53 -2.53 -5.84
N VAL A 48 -25.89 -3.17 -4.72
CA VAL A 48 -27.16 -3.92 -4.55
C VAL A 48 -28.27 -3.06 -3.94
#